data_AF-A0A1V6I4I5-F1
#
_entry.id   AF-A0A1V6I4I5-F1
#
_cell.length_a   1.000
_cell.length_b   1.000
_cell.length_c   1.000
_cell.angle_alpha   90.00
_cell.angle_beta   90.00
_cell.angle_gamma   90.00
#
_symmetry.space_group_name_H-M   'P 1'
#
loop_
_entity.id
_entity.type
_entity.pdbx_description
1 polymer ?
#
loop_
_entity_poly.entity_id
_entity_poly.type
_entity_poly.pdbx_seq_one_letter_code
_entity_poly.pdbx_strand_id
1 'polypeptide(L)'
;MKAHEQDAFIFWNHPGWQPNIEGSYEWLPFLEDLYKNNALHGIEVINGFGFHLKALDWCIDKGLTVMGTSDIHNLIGHDYDKSKDYVHRSMTLVMAKDRTPESIREALKAGRTVAWASKYLAGKEENVRNLFNACVKLLPSHFSQENRNGILMNYYEIQNNSDLYFELELTSGKGSRKITLYPMSSQLISAEADQQSISYDVTNAYIRSDKYLNVSFNLK
;
A
#
# COMPACT_ATOMS: atom_id res chain seq x y z
N MET A 1 -22.49 10.42 21.77
CA MET A 1 -22.71 9.49 20.63
C MET A 1 -22.49 8.08 21.16
N LYS A 2 -23.52 7.21 21.15
CA LYS A 2 -23.49 5.91 21.86
C LYS A 2 -22.29 5.03 21.53
N ALA A 3 -21.85 4.99 20.26
CA ALA A 3 -20.67 4.21 19.87
C ALA A 3 -19.37 4.76 20.52
N HIS A 4 -19.22 6.08 20.58
CA HIS A 4 -18.07 6.72 21.23
C HIS A 4 -18.11 6.52 22.75
N GLU A 5 -19.28 6.56 23.39
CA GLU A 5 -19.47 6.24 24.81
C GLU A 5 -19.04 4.80 25.17
N GLN A 6 -19.03 3.89 24.18
CA GLN A 6 -18.56 2.50 24.33
C GLN A 6 -17.07 2.32 23.99
N ASP A 7 -16.30 3.39 23.81
CA ASP A 7 -14.92 3.35 23.28
C ASP A 7 -14.82 2.53 21.99
N ALA A 8 -15.77 2.70 21.06
CA ALA A 8 -15.71 2.04 19.76
C ALA A 8 -14.57 2.60 18.90
N PHE A 9 -13.98 1.76 18.04
CA PHE A 9 -13.15 2.25 16.94
C PHE A 9 -14.07 2.62 15.78
N ILE A 10 -14.14 3.90 15.47
CA ILE A 10 -15.08 4.49 14.52
C ILE A 10 -14.29 4.98 13.31
N PHE A 11 -14.68 4.55 12.11
CA PHE A 11 -14.10 5.01 10.86
C PHE A 11 -15.20 5.42 9.88
N TRP A 12 -14.86 6.30 8.94
CA TRP A 12 -15.79 6.77 7.90
C TRP A 12 -15.73 5.85 6.69
N ASN A 13 -16.89 5.31 6.31
CA ASN A 13 -17.02 4.38 5.19
C ASN A 13 -17.16 5.10 3.84
N HIS A 14 -16.57 4.50 2.81
CA HIS A 14 -16.71 4.77 1.37
C HIS A 14 -17.00 6.26 1.02
N PRO A 15 -16.09 7.19 1.36
CA PRO A 15 -16.23 8.62 1.04
C PRO A 15 -16.36 8.82 -0.47
N GLY A 16 -17.40 9.51 -0.93
CA GLY A 16 -17.63 9.74 -2.36
C GLY A 16 -18.30 8.59 -3.12
N TRP A 17 -18.86 7.57 -2.43
CA TRP A 17 -19.63 6.48 -3.06
C TRP A 17 -20.80 6.98 -3.96
N GLN A 18 -21.42 8.10 -3.59
CA GLN A 18 -22.46 8.76 -4.39
C GLN A 18 -21.99 10.17 -4.78
N PRO A 19 -21.15 10.30 -5.83
CA PRO A 19 -20.50 11.56 -6.16
C PRO A 19 -21.49 12.67 -6.58
N ASN A 20 -22.71 12.31 -6.96
CA ASN A 20 -23.77 13.26 -7.32
C ASN A 20 -24.42 13.94 -6.11
N ILE A 21 -24.13 13.47 -4.88
CA ILE A 21 -24.59 14.13 -3.66
C ILE A 21 -23.56 15.20 -3.28
N GLU A 22 -24.03 16.44 -3.11
CA GLU A 22 -23.20 17.54 -2.65
C GLU A 22 -22.52 17.19 -1.32
N GLY A 23 -21.20 17.43 -1.24
CA GLY A 23 -20.42 17.12 -0.05
C GLY A 23 -20.07 15.64 0.14
N SER A 24 -20.52 14.73 -0.74
CA SER A 24 -20.27 13.28 -0.64
C SER A 24 -18.78 12.92 -0.55
N TYR A 25 -17.91 13.73 -1.15
CA TYR A 25 -16.46 13.55 -1.12
C TYR A 25 -15.71 14.78 -0.62
N GLU A 26 -16.32 15.51 0.33
CA GLU A 26 -15.74 16.67 0.99
C GLU A 26 -15.56 16.45 2.49
N TRP A 27 -14.59 17.16 3.07
CA TRP A 27 -14.40 17.17 4.52
C TRP A 27 -15.38 18.16 5.17
N LEU A 28 -16.59 17.68 5.47
CA LEU A 28 -17.68 18.49 6.00
C LEU A 28 -17.45 18.94 7.46
N PRO A 29 -18.09 20.04 7.92
CA PRO A 29 -18.00 20.50 9.31
C PRO A 29 -18.36 19.42 10.35
N PHE A 30 -19.29 18.52 10.02
CA PHE A 30 -19.63 17.38 10.88
C PHE A 30 -18.47 16.39 11.04
N LEU A 31 -17.72 16.10 9.97
CA LEU A 31 -16.53 15.23 10.05
C LEU A 31 -15.43 15.88 10.88
N GLU A 32 -15.28 17.20 10.75
CA GLU A 32 -14.34 17.98 11.56
C GLU A 32 -14.71 17.94 13.05
N ASP A 33 -16.00 18.03 13.39
CA ASP A 33 -16.47 17.89 14.78
C ASP A 33 -16.22 16.48 15.33
N LEU A 34 -16.52 15.42 14.57
CA LEU A 34 -16.22 14.05 14.98
C LEU A 34 -14.73 13.84 15.20
N TYR A 35 -13.87 14.36 14.31
CA TYR A 35 -12.42 14.27 14.45
C TYR A 35 -11.93 14.97 15.73
N LYS A 36 -12.36 16.22 15.96
CA LYS A 36 -11.97 17.01 17.15
C LYS A 36 -12.40 16.38 18.47
N ASN A 37 -13.55 15.70 18.46
CA ASN A 37 -14.07 14.99 19.63
C ASN A 37 -13.51 13.57 19.78
N ASN A 38 -12.47 13.19 19.02
CA ASN A 38 -11.89 11.84 19.02
C ASN A 38 -12.95 10.75 18.79
N ALA A 39 -13.91 11.05 17.91
CA ALA A 39 -15.03 10.20 17.51
C ALA A 39 -14.89 9.69 16.06
N LEU A 40 -13.74 9.95 15.42
CA LEU A 40 -13.35 9.45 14.11
C LEU A 40 -11.86 9.07 14.15
N HIS A 41 -11.57 7.80 13.88
CA HIS A 41 -10.25 7.18 14.08
C HIS A 41 -9.63 6.66 12.78
N GLY A 42 -10.42 6.54 11.71
CA GLY A 42 -9.99 6.02 10.43
C GLY A 42 -10.93 6.40 9.29
N ILE A 43 -10.51 6.12 8.06
CA ILE A 43 -11.34 6.30 6.86
C ILE A 43 -11.07 5.13 5.92
N GLU A 44 -12.12 4.63 5.27
CA GLU A 44 -11.97 3.72 4.14
C GLU A 44 -11.36 4.47 2.95
N VAL A 45 -10.12 4.09 2.61
CA VAL A 45 -9.48 4.54 1.38
C VAL A 45 -9.77 3.59 0.24
N ILE A 46 -10.03 2.32 0.54
CA ILE A 46 -10.49 1.32 -0.43
C ILE A 46 -11.76 0.66 0.10
N ASN A 47 -12.83 0.69 -0.70
CA ASN A 47 -14.08 0.00 -0.42
C ASN A 47 -14.47 -0.81 -1.66
N GLY A 48 -14.54 -2.14 -1.52
CA GLY A 48 -14.84 -3.03 -2.63
C GLY A 48 -13.82 -2.81 -3.77
N PHE A 49 -14.29 -2.29 -4.91
CA PHE A 49 -13.47 -1.97 -6.08
C PHE A 49 -13.16 -0.46 -6.22
N GLY A 50 -13.67 0.38 -5.31
CA GLY A 50 -13.43 1.81 -5.29
C GLY A 50 -12.17 2.20 -4.53
N PHE A 51 -11.40 3.14 -5.08
CA PHE A 51 -10.23 3.73 -4.42
C PHE A 51 -10.45 5.24 -4.23
N HIS A 52 -10.60 5.65 -2.98
CA HIS A 52 -10.82 7.02 -2.54
C HIS A 52 -9.49 7.73 -2.22
N LEU A 53 -8.77 8.16 -3.26
CA LEU A 53 -7.44 8.78 -3.13
C LEU A 53 -7.39 10.00 -2.19
N LYS A 54 -8.38 10.90 -2.23
CA LYS A 54 -8.46 12.07 -1.34
C LYS A 54 -8.59 11.65 0.14
N ALA A 55 -9.23 10.51 0.40
CA ALA A 55 -9.33 9.96 1.74
C ALA A 55 -8.00 9.47 2.30
N LEU A 56 -7.09 9.01 1.43
CA LEU A 56 -5.72 8.69 1.83
C LEU A 56 -5.02 9.95 2.35
N ASP A 57 -5.11 11.07 1.64
CA ASP A 57 -4.50 12.34 2.09
C ASP A 57 -5.07 12.80 3.43
N TRP A 58 -6.39 12.73 3.62
CA TRP A 58 -7.00 13.02 4.92
C TRP A 58 -6.48 12.11 6.04
N CYS A 59 -6.25 10.82 5.75
CA CYS A 59 -5.65 9.92 6.72
C CYS A 59 -4.24 10.34 7.11
N ILE A 60 -3.41 10.74 6.13
CA ILE A 60 -2.04 11.18 6.41
C ILE A 60 -2.05 12.49 7.19
N ASP A 61 -2.81 13.49 6.72
CA ASP A 61 -2.78 14.85 7.26
C ASP A 61 -3.38 14.94 8.67
N LYS A 62 -4.38 14.09 8.98
CA LYS A 62 -5.07 14.04 10.29
C LYS A 62 -4.61 12.88 11.17
N GLY A 63 -3.62 12.11 10.73
CA GLY A 63 -3.11 10.95 11.48
C GLY A 63 -4.10 9.79 11.62
N LEU A 64 -5.18 9.77 10.85
CA LEU A 64 -6.21 8.73 10.90
C LEU A 64 -5.71 7.40 10.35
N THR A 65 -6.38 6.33 10.76
CA THR A 65 -6.08 4.96 10.31
C THR A 65 -6.61 4.72 8.91
N VAL A 66 -5.75 4.19 8.04
CA VAL A 66 -6.12 3.85 6.67
C VAL A 66 -6.84 2.50 6.67
N MET A 67 -8.08 2.48 6.16
CA MET A 67 -8.91 1.27 6.12
C MET A 67 -9.16 0.80 4.69
N GLY A 68 -9.17 -0.51 4.51
CA GLY A 68 -9.59 -1.20 3.29
C GLY A 68 -10.62 -2.28 3.62
N THR A 69 -11.80 -2.24 3.01
CA THR A 69 -12.85 -3.22 3.25
C THR A 69 -13.50 -3.68 1.94
N SER A 70 -14.20 -4.81 1.98
CA SER A 70 -14.89 -5.33 0.79
C SER A 70 -16.31 -4.81 0.62
N ASP A 71 -16.95 -4.39 1.72
CA ASP A 71 -18.38 -4.02 1.78
C ASP A 71 -19.29 -4.98 1.00
N ILE A 72 -19.08 -6.27 1.25
CA ILE A 72 -19.61 -7.32 0.38
C ILE A 72 -21.09 -7.53 0.70
N HIS A 73 -21.93 -7.46 -0.34
CA HIS A 73 -23.37 -7.72 -0.26
C HIS A 73 -23.75 -9.06 -0.92
N ASN A 74 -22.92 -9.56 -1.84
CA ASN A 74 -23.08 -10.86 -2.50
C ASN A 74 -22.10 -11.92 -1.97
N LEU A 75 -22.09 -13.10 -2.59
CA LEU A 75 -21.03 -14.08 -2.35
C LEU A 75 -19.69 -13.52 -2.86
N ILE A 76 -18.61 -13.72 -2.10
CA ILE A 76 -17.27 -13.26 -2.52
C ILE A 76 -16.90 -13.76 -3.92
N GLY A 77 -17.22 -15.02 -4.25
CA GLY A 77 -16.94 -15.58 -5.57
C GLY A 77 -17.85 -15.11 -6.70
N HIS A 78 -18.90 -14.35 -6.38
CA HIS A 78 -19.73 -13.68 -7.38
C HIS A 78 -19.11 -12.34 -7.78
N ASP A 79 -18.71 -11.52 -6.81
CA ASP A 79 -18.20 -10.17 -7.08
C ASP A 79 -16.71 -10.14 -7.45
N TYR A 80 -15.89 -10.99 -6.81
CA TYR A 80 -14.46 -11.07 -7.07
C TYR A 80 -14.14 -12.20 -8.06
N ASP A 81 -13.58 -11.82 -9.22
CA ASP A 81 -13.20 -12.72 -10.30
C ASP A 81 -12.04 -13.64 -9.91
N LYS A 82 -12.38 -14.82 -9.36
CA LYS A 82 -11.42 -15.83 -8.91
C LYS A 82 -10.65 -16.52 -10.05
N SER A 83 -10.95 -16.23 -11.32
CA SER A 83 -10.13 -16.73 -12.43
C SER A 83 -8.81 -15.96 -12.59
N LYS A 84 -8.69 -14.81 -11.92
CA LYS A 84 -7.49 -13.98 -11.88
C LYS A 84 -6.82 -14.13 -10.53
N ASP A 85 -5.62 -14.72 -10.52
CA ASP A 85 -4.90 -15.05 -9.30
C ASP A 85 -4.58 -13.84 -8.39
N TYR A 86 -4.51 -12.63 -8.97
CA TYR A 86 -4.25 -11.39 -8.23
C TYR A 86 -5.54 -10.73 -7.68
N VAL A 87 -6.72 -11.25 -7.98
CA VAL A 87 -7.99 -10.68 -7.52
C VAL A 87 -8.44 -11.40 -6.26
N HIS A 88 -8.57 -10.62 -5.19
CA HIS A 88 -9.06 -11.09 -3.90
C HIS A 88 -9.92 -10.00 -3.26
N ARG A 89 -10.63 -10.37 -2.19
CA ARG A 89 -11.45 -9.43 -1.44
C ARG A 89 -10.60 -8.28 -0.89
N SER A 90 -11.08 -7.05 -1.03
CA SER A 90 -10.41 -5.89 -0.45
C SER A 90 -10.42 -5.99 1.08
N MET A 91 -9.28 -5.71 1.69
CA MET A 91 -9.07 -5.93 3.12
C MET A 91 -8.06 -4.95 3.71
N THR A 92 -7.96 -4.95 5.04
CA THR A 92 -6.95 -4.20 5.78
C THR A 92 -5.93 -5.19 6.33
N LEU A 93 -4.65 -5.01 5.98
CA LEU A 93 -3.55 -5.66 6.68
C LEU A 93 -3.29 -4.90 7.97
N VAL A 94 -3.42 -5.57 9.11
CA VAL A 94 -3.24 -4.98 10.44
C VAL A 94 -1.94 -5.51 11.06
N MET A 95 -0.96 -4.63 11.29
CA MET A 95 0.32 -4.99 11.89
C MET A 95 0.21 -5.05 13.41
N ALA A 96 -0.50 -6.07 13.89
CA ALA A 96 -0.68 -6.39 15.31
C ALA A 96 0.48 -7.21 15.86
N LYS A 97 0.76 -7.07 17.17
CA LYS A 97 1.80 -7.86 17.86
C LYS A 97 1.40 -9.32 18.03
N ASP A 98 0.12 -9.55 18.34
CA ASP A 98 -0.46 -10.86 18.53
C ASP A 98 -1.81 -10.99 17.82
N ARG A 99 -2.25 -12.23 17.58
CA ARG A 99 -3.55 -12.53 16.98
C ARG A 99 -4.66 -12.51 18.04
N THR A 100 -4.85 -11.38 18.70
CA THR A 100 -5.90 -11.16 19.70
C THR A 100 -6.72 -9.90 19.38
N PRO A 101 -7.99 -9.81 19.80
CA PRO A 101 -8.80 -8.61 19.62
C PRO A 101 -8.15 -7.34 20.19
N GLU A 102 -7.47 -7.45 21.32
CA GLU A 102 -6.81 -6.33 22.01
C GLU A 102 -5.61 -5.82 21.21
N SER A 103 -4.79 -6.72 20.69
CA SER A 103 -3.63 -6.38 19.85
C SER A 103 -4.03 -5.79 18.50
N ILE A 104 -5.13 -6.31 17.91
CA ILE A 104 -5.73 -5.71 16.71
C ILE A 104 -6.24 -4.31 17.03
N ARG A 105 -6.97 -4.13 18.14
CA ARG A 105 -7.50 -2.82 18.53
C ARG A 105 -6.38 -1.82 18.80
N GLU A 106 -5.30 -2.23 19.44
CA GLU A 106 -4.13 -1.38 19.68
C GLU A 106 -3.46 -0.98 18.36
N ALA A 107 -3.25 -1.92 17.43
CA ALA A 107 -2.71 -1.61 16.11
C ALA A 107 -3.60 -0.66 15.29
N LEU A 108 -4.93 -0.84 15.36
CA LEU A 108 -5.89 0.07 14.76
C LEU A 108 -5.81 1.46 15.40
N LYS A 109 -5.80 1.58 16.74
CA LYS A 109 -5.66 2.88 17.43
C LYS A 109 -4.33 3.57 17.07
N ALA A 110 -3.26 2.81 16.84
CA ALA A 110 -1.97 3.34 16.43
C ALA A 110 -1.84 3.61 14.92
N GLY A 111 -2.87 3.30 14.12
CA GLY A 111 -2.84 3.50 12.67
C GLY A 111 -1.84 2.61 11.92
N ARG A 112 -1.49 1.43 12.46
CA ARG A 112 -0.55 0.49 11.87
C ARG A 112 -1.25 -0.47 10.90
N THR A 113 -1.71 0.12 9.79
CA THR A 113 -2.50 -0.58 8.77
C THR A 113 -2.01 -0.25 7.35
N VAL A 114 -2.30 -1.18 6.44
CA VAL A 114 -2.22 -0.99 4.99
C VAL A 114 -3.49 -1.55 4.37
N ALA A 115 -4.23 -0.74 3.61
CA ALA A 115 -5.35 -1.22 2.80
C ALA A 115 -4.80 -1.97 1.58
N TRP A 116 -5.36 -3.15 1.30
CA TRP A 116 -4.91 -4.03 0.23
C TRP A 116 -6.10 -4.47 -0.63
N ALA A 117 -6.01 -4.20 -1.94
CA ALA A 117 -7.01 -4.61 -2.91
C ALA A 117 -6.36 -5.02 -4.22
N SER A 118 -6.36 -6.32 -4.49
CA SER A 118 -5.73 -6.92 -5.65
C SER A 118 -4.25 -6.51 -5.76
N LYS A 119 -3.91 -5.66 -6.73
CA LYS A 119 -2.56 -5.15 -6.93
C LYS A 119 -2.25 -3.90 -6.11
N TYR A 120 -3.24 -3.26 -5.49
CA TYR A 120 -3.06 -1.96 -4.88
C TYR A 120 -2.83 -2.06 -3.38
N LEU A 121 -1.84 -1.31 -2.91
CA LEU A 121 -1.59 -1.05 -1.49
C LEU A 121 -1.76 0.44 -1.23
N ALA A 122 -2.35 0.79 -0.08
CA ALA A 122 -2.49 2.17 0.35
C ALA A 122 -2.30 2.27 1.87
N GLY A 123 -1.48 3.21 2.33
CA GLY A 123 -1.20 3.36 3.74
C GLY A 123 -0.25 4.50 4.06
N LYS A 124 0.02 4.71 5.35
CA LYS A 124 1.08 5.62 5.79
C LYS A 124 2.44 5.10 5.30
N GLU A 125 3.33 6.01 4.89
CA GLU A 125 4.59 5.66 4.23
C GLU A 125 5.41 4.65 5.03
N GLU A 126 5.49 4.81 6.34
CA GLU A 126 6.20 3.90 7.24
C GLU A 126 5.63 2.48 7.23
N ASN A 127 4.31 2.31 7.16
CA ASN A 127 3.68 1.01 7.16
C ASN A 127 3.86 0.30 5.82
N VAL A 128 3.66 1.04 4.71
CA VAL A 128 3.82 0.50 3.35
C VAL A 128 5.28 0.13 3.10
N ARG A 129 6.23 0.97 3.54
CA ARG A 129 7.67 0.71 3.46
C ARG A 129 8.08 -0.53 4.24
N ASN A 130 7.62 -0.66 5.49
CA ASN A 130 7.92 -1.83 6.32
C ASN A 130 7.37 -3.12 5.72
N LEU A 131 6.15 -3.08 5.17
CA LEU A 131 5.56 -4.20 4.44
C LEU A 131 6.40 -4.58 3.21
N PHE A 132 6.75 -3.60 2.37
CA PHE A 132 7.58 -3.83 1.18
C PHE A 132 8.93 -4.46 1.54
N ASN A 133 9.62 -3.92 2.55
CA ASN A 133 10.92 -4.42 2.98
C ASN A 133 10.86 -5.85 3.57
N ALA A 134 9.71 -6.24 4.13
CA ALA A 134 9.50 -7.61 4.58
C ALA A 134 9.26 -8.59 3.42
N CYS A 135 8.74 -8.10 2.30
CA CYS A 135 8.40 -8.90 1.13
C CYS A 135 9.52 -9.01 0.10
N VAL A 136 10.26 -7.91 -0.13
CA VAL A 136 11.18 -7.76 -1.26
C VAL A 136 12.63 -7.70 -0.80
N LYS A 137 13.49 -8.48 -1.47
CA LYS A 137 14.93 -8.53 -1.19
C LYS A 137 15.72 -8.45 -2.50
N LEU A 138 16.77 -7.63 -2.52
CA LEU A 138 17.78 -7.66 -3.57
C LEU A 138 18.97 -8.50 -3.10
N LEU A 139 19.39 -9.47 -3.91
CA LEU A 139 20.58 -10.28 -3.66
C LEU A 139 21.84 -9.61 -4.23
N PRO A 140 23.04 -9.92 -3.72
CA PRO A 140 24.29 -9.42 -4.28
C PRO A 140 24.44 -9.72 -5.77
N SER A 141 25.26 -8.92 -6.46
CA SER A 141 25.53 -9.19 -7.86
C SER A 141 26.24 -10.53 -8.03
N HIS A 142 25.80 -11.33 -8.99
CA HIS A 142 26.37 -12.65 -9.30
C HIS A 142 27.03 -12.70 -10.69
N PHE A 143 26.89 -11.64 -11.48
CA PHE A 143 27.40 -11.60 -12.85
C PHE A 143 27.60 -10.14 -13.29
N SER A 144 28.67 -9.90 -14.04
CA SER A 144 28.96 -8.59 -14.65
C SER A 144 29.31 -8.77 -16.12
N GLN A 145 28.84 -7.85 -16.96
CA GLN A 145 29.11 -7.86 -18.40
C GLN A 145 29.12 -6.45 -18.99
N GLU A 146 30.04 -6.18 -19.91
CA GLU A 146 30.01 -4.97 -20.73
C GLU A 146 28.89 -5.05 -21.78
N ASN A 147 28.07 -4.01 -21.85
CA ASN A 147 27.07 -3.90 -22.91
C ASN A 147 27.71 -3.47 -24.25
N ARG A 148 26.90 -3.37 -25.31
CA ARG A 148 27.36 -2.99 -26.67
C ARG A 148 28.06 -1.63 -26.76
N ASN A 149 27.88 -0.76 -25.75
CA ASN A 149 28.49 0.57 -25.67
C ASN A 149 29.73 0.59 -24.75
N GLY A 150 30.22 -0.57 -24.29
CA GLY A 150 31.36 -0.68 -23.38
C GLY A 150 31.06 -0.29 -21.93
N ILE A 151 29.78 -0.18 -21.55
CA ILE A 151 29.39 0.13 -20.16
C ILE A 151 29.28 -1.18 -19.38
N LEU A 152 30.03 -1.29 -18.29
CA LEU A 152 29.97 -2.44 -17.39
C LEU A 152 28.63 -2.46 -16.62
N MET A 153 27.89 -3.56 -16.75
CA MET A 153 26.62 -3.80 -16.07
C MET A 153 26.78 -4.91 -15.03
N ASN A 154 26.27 -4.69 -13.83
CA ASN A 154 26.12 -5.72 -12.79
C ASN A 154 24.69 -6.26 -12.81
N TYR A 155 24.54 -7.57 -12.64
CA TYR A 155 23.26 -8.26 -12.63
C TYR A 155 22.96 -8.78 -11.23
N TYR A 156 21.71 -8.58 -10.79
CA TYR A 156 21.22 -8.87 -9.46
C TYR A 156 19.91 -9.63 -9.55
N GLU A 157 19.65 -10.51 -8.59
CA GLU A 157 18.34 -11.13 -8.43
C GLU A 157 17.53 -10.34 -7.40
N ILE A 158 16.35 -9.89 -7.78
CA ILE A 158 15.36 -9.30 -6.89
C ILE A 158 14.24 -10.32 -6.65
N GLN A 159 13.91 -10.56 -5.39
CA GLN A 159 12.97 -11.59 -4.96
C GLN A 159 11.77 -10.97 -4.25
N ASN A 160 10.59 -11.53 -4.48
CA ASN A 160 9.38 -11.28 -3.72
C ASN A 160 8.91 -12.57 -3.04
N ASN A 161 9.02 -12.61 -1.73
CA ASN A 161 8.70 -13.78 -0.90
C ASN A 161 7.31 -13.68 -0.27
N SER A 162 6.37 -13.01 -0.95
CA SER A 162 5.02 -12.76 -0.48
C SER A 162 3.97 -13.00 -1.56
N ASP A 163 2.70 -13.00 -1.16
CA ASP A 163 1.56 -13.04 -2.07
C ASP A 163 1.20 -11.66 -2.66
N LEU A 164 1.93 -10.61 -2.26
CA LEU A 164 1.72 -9.26 -2.79
C LEU A 164 2.34 -9.14 -4.18
N TYR A 165 1.77 -8.27 -5.00
CA TYR A 165 2.24 -7.97 -6.33
C TYR A 165 2.84 -6.56 -6.33
N PHE A 166 4.00 -6.34 -6.95
CA PHE A 166 4.66 -5.04 -6.98
C PHE A 166 5.07 -4.63 -8.40
N GLU A 167 4.81 -3.38 -8.75
CA GLU A 167 5.28 -2.75 -9.99
C GLU A 167 6.25 -1.63 -9.63
N LEU A 168 7.47 -1.69 -10.15
CA LEU A 168 8.53 -0.73 -9.83
C LEU A 168 8.94 0.01 -11.09
N GLU A 169 9.07 1.33 -11.00
CA GLU A 169 9.56 2.20 -12.07
C GLU A 169 10.77 3.03 -11.60
N LEU A 170 11.84 3.01 -12.39
CA LEU A 170 13.13 3.59 -12.02
C LEU A 170 13.03 5.11 -11.90
N THR A 171 13.43 5.65 -10.74
CA THR A 171 13.45 7.09 -10.45
C THR A 171 14.86 7.64 -10.32
N SER A 172 15.84 6.85 -9.86
CA SER A 172 17.24 7.27 -9.72
C SER A 172 18.21 6.12 -9.95
N GLY A 173 19.37 6.42 -10.53
CA GLY A 173 20.35 5.43 -11.00
C GLY A 173 20.16 5.06 -12.47
N LYS A 174 20.93 4.08 -12.95
CA LYS A 174 20.82 3.58 -14.32
C LYS A 174 20.86 2.05 -14.33
N GLY A 175 19.82 1.45 -14.89
CA GLY A 175 19.59 0.02 -14.86
C GLY A 175 18.24 -0.36 -15.45
N SER A 176 17.70 -1.51 -15.05
CA SER A 176 16.36 -1.96 -15.40
C SER A 176 15.32 -0.87 -15.11
N ARG A 177 14.57 -0.43 -16.12
CA ARG A 177 13.64 0.70 -16.03
C ARG A 177 12.32 0.35 -15.35
N LYS A 178 11.81 -0.86 -15.61
CA LYS A 178 10.56 -1.38 -15.04
C LYS A 178 10.78 -2.79 -14.52
N ILE A 179 10.22 -3.11 -13.37
CA ILE A 179 10.29 -4.44 -12.75
C ILE A 179 8.87 -4.81 -12.31
N THR A 180 8.44 -6.04 -12.58
CA THR A 180 7.15 -6.57 -12.13
C THR A 180 7.39 -7.77 -11.24
N LEU A 181 7.26 -7.62 -9.92
CA LEU A 181 7.39 -8.73 -9.00
C LEU A 181 6.03 -9.38 -8.80
N TYR A 182 5.82 -10.54 -9.42
CA TYR A 182 4.68 -11.41 -9.16
C TYR A 182 4.77 -12.01 -7.74
N PRO A 183 3.65 -12.49 -7.17
CA PRO A 183 3.67 -13.31 -5.96
C PRO A 183 4.71 -14.44 -6.04
N MET A 184 5.46 -14.64 -4.96
CA MET A 184 6.41 -15.77 -4.81
C MET A 184 7.36 -15.95 -6.01
N SER A 185 7.94 -14.85 -6.50
CA SER A 185 8.75 -14.85 -7.72
C SER A 185 10.08 -14.11 -7.55
N SER A 186 10.99 -14.34 -8.50
CA SER A 186 12.22 -13.55 -8.63
C SER A 186 12.43 -13.06 -10.06
N GLN A 187 13.17 -11.97 -10.21
CA GLN A 187 13.58 -11.42 -11.50
C GLN A 187 15.05 -11.04 -11.50
N LEU A 188 15.66 -11.13 -12.68
CA LEU A 188 16.99 -10.60 -12.93
C LEU A 188 16.88 -9.11 -13.31
N ILE A 189 17.61 -8.26 -12.60
CA ILE A 189 17.73 -6.84 -12.93
C ILE A 189 19.19 -6.47 -13.15
N SER A 190 19.42 -5.40 -13.90
CA SER A 190 20.76 -4.86 -14.11
C SER A 190 20.87 -3.43 -13.61
N ALA A 191 22.08 -3.04 -13.22
CA ALA A 191 22.48 -1.67 -12.95
C ALA A 191 23.90 -1.44 -13.50
N GLU A 192 24.21 -0.21 -13.95
CA GLU A 192 25.61 0.10 -14.31
C GLU A 192 26.51 -0.07 -13.08
N ALA A 193 27.74 -0.52 -13.30
CA ALA A 193 28.74 -0.65 -12.24
C ALA A 193 29.04 0.69 -11.55
N ASP A 194 29.67 0.61 -10.37
CA ASP A 194 30.10 1.75 -9.53
C ASP A 194 28.99 2.63 -8.94
N GLN A 195 27.72 2.36 -9.27
CA GLN A 195 26.58 3.00 -8.60
C GLN A 195 26.41 2.45 -7.18
N GLN A 196 26.20 3.33 -6.20
CA GLN A 196 26.02 2.93 -4.80
C GLN A 196 24.61 2.39 -4.52
N SER A 197 23.61 2.92 -5.22
CA SER A 197 22.21 2.56 -5.03
C SER A 197 21.40 2.83 -6.30
N ILE A 198 20.25 2.16 -6.38
CA ILE A 198 19.24 2.36 -7.43
C ILE A 198 17.87 2.51 -6.77
N SER A 199 17.05 3.44 -7.27
CA SER A 199 15.78 3.80 -6.63
C SER A 199 14.60 3.68 -7.58
N TYR A 200 13.47 3.23 -7.04
CA TYR A 200 12.25 2.95 -7.78
C TYR A 200 11.03 3.49 -7.04
N ASP A 201 10.06 4.00 -7.78
CA ASP A 201 8.70 4.14 -7.27
C ASP A 201 7.97 2.80 -7.41
N VAL A 202 7.31 2.36 -6.34
CA VAL A 202 6.42 1.20 -6.35
C VAL A 202 5.03 1.69 -6.77
N THR A 203 4.75 1.72 -8.07
CA THR A 203 3.64 2.46 -8.71
C THR A 203 2.24 1.96 -8.35
N ASN A 204 2.15 0.82 -7.66
CA ASN A 204 0.92 0.26 -7.12
C ASN A 204 0.82 0.35 -5.59
N ALA A 205 1.76 1.03 -4.92
CA ALA A 205 1.78 1.24 -3.48
C ALA A 205 1.70 2.74 -3.14
N TYR A 206 0.48 3.20 -2.84
CA TYR A 206 0.14 4.59 -2.60
C TYR A 206 0.43 5.00 -1.16
N ILE A 207 1.12 6.12 -0.99
CA ILE A 207 1.37 6.75 0.31
C ILE A 207 0.69 8.12 0.44
N ARG A 208 0.28 8.71 -0.69
CA ARG A 208 -0.65 9.83 -0.85
C ARG A 208 -1.43 9.65 -2.16
N SER A 209 -2.41 10.51 -2.41
CA SER A 209 -3.19 10.48 -3.66
C SER A 209 -2.35 10.61 -4.93
N ASP A 210 -1.24 11.35 -4.84
CA ASP A 210 -0.34 11.70 -5.94
C ASP A 210 1.08 11.13 -5.77
N LYS A 211 1.31 10.29 -4.75
CA LYS A 211 2.64 9.81 -4.38
C LYS A 211 2.66 8.31 -4.10
N TYR A 212 3.62 7.65 -4.71
CA TYR A 212 3.95 6.24 -4.48
C TYR A 212 5.07 6.09 -3.46
N LEU A 213 5.15 4.89 -2.87
CA LEU A 213 6.31 4.51 -2.07
C LEU A 213 7.56 4.49 -2.96
N ASN A 214 8.53 5.36 -2.66
CA ASN A 214 9.86 5.29 -3.26
C ASN A 214 10.77 4.37 -2.42
N VAL A 215 11.44 3.42 -3.05
CA VAL A 215 12.37 2.47 -2.43
C VAL A 215 13.75 2.59 -3.06
N SER A 216 14.80 2.37 -2.26
CA SER A 216 16.18 2.41 -2.73
C SER A 216 16.89 1.13 -2.31
N PHE A 217 17.54 0.48 -3.28
CA PHE A 217 18.35 -0.71 -3.04
C PHE A 217 19.83 -0.34 -3.05
N ASN A 218 20.56 -0.84 -2.07
CA ASN A 218 22.02 -0.75 -2.04
C ASN A 218 22.61 -1.77 -3.02
N LEU A 219 23.59 -1.33 -3.82
CA LEU A 219 24.24 -2.14 -4.85
C LEU A 219 25.64 -2.64 -4.45
N LYS A 220 26.08 -2.34 -3.22
CA LYS A 220 27.32 -2.88 -2.65
C LYS A 220 27.21 -4.35 -2.29
#